data_AF-A0A974AVQ3-F1
#
_entry.id   AF-A0A974AVQ3-F1
#
_cell.length_a   1.000
_cell.length_b   1.000
_cell.length_c   1.000
_cell.angle_alpha   90.00
_cell.angle_beta   90.00
_cell.angle_gamma   90.00
#
_symmetry.space_group_name_H-M   'P 1'
#
loop_
_entity.id
_entity.type
_entity.pdbx_description
1 polymer ?
#
loop_
_entity_poly.entity_id
_entity_poly.type
_entity_poly.pdbx_seq_one_letter_code
_entity_poly.pdbx_strand_id
1 'polypeptide(L)'
;MRDPSRRRGRRALIVGGSMSGLLGGLLLRSRGWDVDVYERVASELSGRGAGIVAQADLIARIAALGLDTSGLGVEITTRQIVEQDGRVAGRLACAQTLTAWERLWRLLRDAFPPAHYHRGRALAGFEQSEAGVVLRFADGGTESGDLLVGADGIRSTVRHICDPGIVPVYAGYVAWRSLIAESAFPPDAHAALFDYMTFCLPPGEQFLGYPVAGPDDDLRPGHRRYNVVWYRPADETGALQELLTDQTGTTHTISIPPPLIRRAAIAALMADARRLLAPQLADLVALMDEPILQPIYDLEARKLAFGRVAIVGDAACVARPHVAAGVAKAADDAAALAEAVAEADDIAGALRGFEAARLPVNARIVRHARHLGAYLQAAQTAEEAARSRRHGIPQAVMAETAVLDFLHA
;
A
#
# COMPACT_ATOMS: atom_id res chain seq x y z
N MET A 1 23.76 -35.68 -22.78
CA MET A 1 22.36 -35.88 -23.21
C MET A 1 21.48 -35.68 -21.99
N ARG A 2 20.65 -34.62 -21.98
CA ARG A 2 19.70 -34.35 -20.88
C ARG A 2 18.38 -35.08 -21.20
N ASP A 3 17.85 -35.78 -20.21
CA ASP A 3 16.61 -36.55 -20.25
C ASP A 3 15.39 -35.64 -20.57
N PRO A 4 14.63 -35.90 -21.65
CA PRO A 4 13.46 -35.10 -22.05
C PRO A 4 12.27 -35.21 -21.08
N SER A 5 12.28 -36.14 -20.13
CA SER A 5 11.14 -36.41 -19.23
C SER A 5 11.08 -35.52 -17.98
N ARG A 6 12.04 -34.60 -17.79
CA ARG A 6 12.21 -33.82 -16.53
C ARG A 6 11.66 -32.39 -16.51
N ARG A 7 10.93 -31.94 -17.54
CA ARG A 7 10.17 -30.67 -17.47
C ARG A 7 8.68 -30.92 -17.21
N ARG A 8 8.35 -31.48 -16.04
CA ARG A 8 7.08 -31.05 -15.40
C ARG A 8 7.30 -29.58 -15.05
N GLY A 9 6.42 -28.68 -15.50
CA GLY A 9 6.53 -27.26 -15.17
C GLY A 9 6.56 -27.08 -13.66
N ARG A 10 7.53 -26.30 -13.14
CA ARG A 10 7.61 -26.01 -11.71
C ARG A 10 6.35 -25.24 -11.29
N ARG A 11 5.69 -25.67 -10.22
CA ARG A 11 4.41 -25.10 -9.76
C ARG A 11 4.63 -24.17 -8.56
N ALA A 12 4.23 -22.91 -8.67
CA ALA A 12 4.21 -21.94 -7.58
C ALA A 12 2.77 -21.66 -7.12
N LEU A 13 2.59 -21.59 -5.81
CA LEU A 13 1.31 -21.34 -5.15
C LEU A 13 1.41 -20.00 -4.43
N ILE A 14 0.62 -19.02 -4.84
CA ILE A 14 0.65 -17.67 -4.29
C ILE A 14 -0.60 -17.46 -3.45
N VAL A 15 -0.42 -17.03 -2.21
CA VAL A 15 -1.54 -16.71 -1.31
C VAL A 15 -1.64 -15.19 -1.20
N GLY A 16 -2.77 -14.63 -1.62
CA GLY A 16 -3.04 -13.19 -1.76
C GLY A 16 -3.11 -12.75 -3.23
N GLY A 17 -4.26 -12.24 -3.66
CA GLY A 17 -4.57 -11.85 -5.05
C GLY A 17 -4.53 -10.35 -5.33
N SER A 18 -3.82 -9.59 -4.49
CA SER A 18 -3.59 -8.15 -4.68
C SER A 18 -2.32 -7.89 -5.49
N MET A 19 -1.79 -6.67 -5.44
CA MET A 19 -0.63 -6.19 -6.21
C MET A 19 0.58 -7.13 -6.16
N SER A 20 1.05 -7.48 -4.95
CA SER A 20 2.22 -8.36 -4.76
C SER A 20 2.01 -9.74 -5.37
N GLY A 21 0.82 -10.31 -5.20
CA GLY A 21 0.51 -11.65 -5.68
C GLY A 21 0.35 -11.71 -7.19
N LEU A 22 -0.35 -10.73 -7.79
CA LEU A 22 -0.51 -10.65 -9.24
C LEU A 22 0.81 -10.32 -9.94
N LEU A 23 1.60 -9.38 -9.43
CA LEU A 23 2.94 -9.09 -9.95
C LEU A 23 3.85 -10.33 -9.86
N GLY A 24 3.90 -10.97 -8.69
CA GLY A 24 4.65 -12.22 -8.48
C GLY A 24 4.20 -13.32 -9.44
N GLY A 25 2.89 -13.47 -9.64
CA GLY A 25 2.34 -14.46 -10.54
C GLY A 25 2.71 -14.23 -11.99
N LEU A 26 2.56 -12.99 -12.48
CA LEU A 26 2.95 -12.63 -13.86
C LEU A 26 4.46 -12.80 -14.08
N LEU A 27 5.30 -12.38 -13.13
CA LEU A 27 6.76 -12.46 -13.23
C LEU A 27 7.31 -13.89 -13.14
N LEU A 28 6.67 -14.77 -12.37
CA LEU A 28 7.00 -16.19 -12.33
C LEU A 28 6.55 -16.90 -13.61
N ARG A 29 5.35 -16.61 -14.10
CA ARG A 29 4.85 -17.17 -15.37
C ARG A 29 5.71 -16.76 -16.56
N SER A 30 6.20 -15.52 -16.59
CA SER A 30 7.13 -15.05 -17.62
C SER A 30 8.47 -15.81 -17.61
N ARG A 31 8.75 -16.57 -16.55
CA ARG A 31 9.93 -17.44 -16.37
C ARG A 31 9.58 -18.94 -16.46
N GLY A 32 8.41 -19.28 -16.99
CA GLY A 32 8.01 -20.67 -17.27
C GLY A 32 7.47 -21.45 -16.07
N TRP A 33 7.17 -20.79 -14.96
CA TRP A 33 6.46 -21.42 -13.84
C TRP A 33 4.96 -21.57 -14.15
N ASP A 34 4.39 -22.69 -13.73
CA ASP A 34 2.94 -22.83 -13.58
C ASP A 34 2.53 -22.18 -12.25
N VAL A 35 1.53 -21.31 -12.26
CA VAL A 35 1.24 -20.47 -11.09
C VAL A 35 -0.24 -20.38 -10.86
N ASP A 36 -0.65 -20.67 -9.62
CA ASP A 36 -1.99 -20.43 -9.09
C ASP A 36 -1.94 -19.35 -7.99
N VAL A 37 -2.90 -18.42 -8.04
CA VAL A 37 -3.09 -17.37 -7.04
C VAL A 37 -4.38 -17.64 -6.27
N TYR A 38 -4.31 -17.65 -4.94
CA TYR A 38 -5.43 -17.90 -4.05
C TYR A 38 -5.77 -16.64 -3.25
N GLU A 39 -6.95 -16.09 -3.47
CA GLU A 39 -7.46 -14.89 -2.79
C GLU A 39 -8.56 -15.29 -1.79
N ARG A 40 -8.46 -14.78 -0.56
CA ARG A 40 -9.41 -15.09 0.52
C ARG A 40 -10.77 -14.43 0.30
N VAL A 41 -10.82 -13.27 -0.33
CA VAL A 41 -12.06 -12.53 -0.62
C VAL A 41 -12.77 -13.16 -1.81
N ALA A 42 -14.07 -13.41 -1.66
CA ALA A 42 -14.90 -14.00 -2.71
C ALA A 42 -15.32 -12.99 -3.79
N SER A 43 -15.56 -11.73 -3.38
CA SER A 43 -15.88 -10.62 -4.29
C SER A 43 -14.63 -10.09 -4.98
N GLU A 44 -14.81 -9.29 -6.03
CA GLU A 44 -13.70 -8.49 -6.56
C GLU A 44 -13.15 -7.56 -5.50
N LEU A 45 -11.84 -7.34 -5.53
CA LEU A 45 -11.16 -6.32 -4.72
C LEU A 45 -11.39 -4.95 -5.38
N SER A 46 -12.64 -4.52 -5.51
CA SER A 46 -13.01 -3.20 -6.07
C SER A 46 -13.52 -2.25 -4.99
N GLY A 47 -13.48 -0.95 -5.23
CA GLY A 47 -14.18 0.04 -4.40
C GLY A 47 -13.46 0.47 -3.10
N ARG A 48 -12.17 0.15 -2.93
CA ARG A 48 -11.38 0.67 -1.78
C ARG A 48 -10.65 1.97 -2.06
N GLY A 49 -10.67 2.44 -3.31
CA GLY A 49 -10.47 3.85 -3.69
C GLY A 49 -9.26 4.57 -3.06
N ALA A 50 -8.13 3.90 -2.86
CA ALA A 50 -6.95 4.57 -2.32
C ALA A 50 -6.14 5.19 -3.47
N GLY A 51 -5.90 6.49 -3.42
CA GLY A 51 -4.85 7.10 -4.23
C GLY A 51 -3.48 6.52 -3.87
N ILE A 52 -2.64 6.37 -4.89
CA ILE A 52 -1.24 5.96 -4.79
C ILE A 52 -0.40 6.78 -5.78
N VAL A 53 0.87 6.96 -5.43
CA VAL A 53 1.88 7.46 -6.37
C VAL A 53 2.41 6.27 -7.16
N ALA A 54 2.27 6.31 -8.48
CA ALA A 54 2.87 5.32 -9.35
C ALA A 54 4.36 5.66 -9.54
N GLN A 55 5.20 5.06 -8.70
CA GLN A 55 6.64 5.26 -8.75
C GLN A 55 7.21 4.84 -10.12
N ALA A 56 8.24 5.54 -10.60
CA ALA A 56 8.84 5.25 -11.92
C ALA A 56 9.29 3.79 -12.04
N ASP A 57 9.91 3.23 -11.00
CA ASP A 57 10.33 1.82 -10.95
C ASP A 57 9.14 0.85 -11.04
N LEU A 58 8.01 1.19 -10.42
CA LEU A 58 6.78 0.39 -10.53
C LEU A 58 6.26 0.40 -11.97
N ILE A 59 6.22 1.58 -12.60
CA ILE A 59 5.79 1.73 -14.00
C ILE A 59 6.72 0.92 -14.92
N ALA A 60 8.03 1.02 -14.73
CA ALA A 60 9.02 0.29 -15.51
C ALA A 60 8.85 -1.24 -15.38
N ARG A 61 8.54 -1.74 -14.17
CA ARG A 61 8.28 -3.17 -13.94
C ARG A 61 7.00 -3.66 -14.60
N ILE A 62 5.93 -2.87 -14.57
CA ILE A 62 4.69 -3.19 -15.26
C ILE A 62 4.92 -3.21 -16.78
N ALA A 63 5.66 -2.22 -17.31
CA ALA A 63 6.01 -2.18 -18.73
C ALA A 63 6.88 -3.38 -19.15
N ALA A 64 7.80 -3.84 -18.30
CA ALA A 64 8.62 -5.02 -18.55
C ALA A 64 7.81 -6.34 -18.62
N LEU A 65 6.58 -6.36 -18.11
CA LEU A 65 5.63 -7.46 -18.31
C LEU A 65 4.89 -7.39 -19.66
N GLY A 66 5.17 -6.38 -20.48
CA GLY A 66 4.49 -6.12 -21.75
C GLY A 66 3.12 -5.48 -21.60
N LEU A 67 2.80 -4.94 -20.41
CA LEU A 67 1.52 -4.27 -20.15
C LEU A 67 1.60 -2.79 -20.54
N ASP A 68 0.50 -2.28 -21.08
CA ASP A 68 0.40 -0.87 -21.45
C ASP A 68 0.38 0.02 -20.19
N THR A 69 1.36 0.89 -20.10
CA THR A 69 1.52 1.87 -19.02
C THR A 69 1.17 3.30 -19.45
N SER A 70 0.65 3.47 -20.68
CA SER A 70 0.16 4.76 -21.14
C SER A 70 -1.06 5.19 -20.33
N GLY A 71 -1.04 6.45 -19.88
CA GLY A 71 -2.13 7.02 -19.08
C GLY A 71 -2.41 6.24 -17.79
N LEU A 72 -1.41 5.75 -17.06
CA LEU A 72 -1.65 5.04 -15.80
C LEU A 72 -2.29 5.90 -14.71
N GLY A 73 -2.26 7.22 -14.83
CA GLY A 73 -2.79 8.14 -13.84
C GLY A 73 -2.81 9.57 -14.35
N VAL A 74 -3.04 10.50 -13.41
CA VAL A 74 -2.95 11.93 -13.64
C VAL A 74 -1.50 12.36 -13.45
N GLU A 75 -0.94 12.99 -14.48
CA GLU A 75 0.41 13.55 -14.42
C GLU A 75 0.37 14.91 -13.74
N ILE A 76 1.23 15.11 -12.74
CA ILE A 76 1.51 16.42 -12.15
C ILE A 76 2.99 16.75 -12.31
N THR A 77 3.31 18.04 -12.35
CA THR A 77 4.71 18.52 -12.43
C THR A 77 5.17 19.20 -11.15
N THR A 78 4.22 19.57 -10.29
CA THR A 78 4.45 20.50 -9.19
C THR A 78 3.73 20.04 -7.92
N ARG A 79 4.44 20.14 -6.81
CA ARG A 79 3.89 20.04 -5.46
C ARG A 79 3.76 21.43 -4.87
N GLN A 80 2.82 21.61 -3.96
CA GLN A 80 2.67 22.87 -3.24
C GLN A 80 2.31 22.65 -1.77
N ILE A 81 2.61 23.64 -0.95
CA ILE A 81 2.18 23.68 0.45
C ILE A 81 1.38 24.95 0.69
N VAL A 82 0.24 24.79 1.34
CA VAL A 82 -0.67 25.87 1.72
C VAL A 82 -0.72 26.01 3.24
N GLU A 83 -0.75 27.25 3.68
CA GLU A 83 -0.84 27.62 5.09
C GLU A 83 -2.30 27.74 5.53
N GLN A 84 -2.54 27.75 6.83
CA GLN A 84 -3.88 27.86 7.42
C GLN A 84 -4.65 29.12 6.96
N ASP A 85 -3.95 30.21 6.60
CA ASP A 85 -4.54 31.44 6.06
C ASP A 85 -4.93 31.35 4.57
N GLY A 86 -4.68 30.21 3.92
CA GLY A 86 -4.95 29.97 2.50
C GLY A 86 -3.80 30.31 1.55
N ARG A 87 -2.73 30.94 2.03
CA ARG A 87 -1.59 31.33 1.21
C ARG A 87 -0.75 30.12 0.80
N VAL A 88 -0.30 30.10 -0.46
CA VAL A 88 0.72 29.15 -0.93
C VAL A 88 2.07 29.56 -0.34
N ALA A 89 2.61 28.75 0.58
CA ALA A 89 3.91 29.00 1.20
C ALA A 89 5.09 28.58 0.33
N GLY A 90 4.89 27.62 -0.58
CA GLY A 90 5.94 27.18 -1.48
C GLY A 90 5.46 26.22 -2.54
N ARG A 91 6.26 26.09 -3.60
CA ARG A 91 6.10 25.11 -4.67
C ARG A 91 7.41 24.39 -4.91
N LEU A 92 7.32 23.13 -5.31
CA LEU A 92 8.45 22.29 -5.65
C LEU A 92 8.17 21.57 -6.96
N ALA A 93 9.08 21.68 -7.93
CA ALA A 93 9.03 20.87 -9.14
C ALA A 93 9.28 19.41 -8.78
N CYS A 94 8.32 18.54 -9.06
CA CYS A 94 8.38 17.11 -8.83
C CYS A 94 7.36 16.45 -9.76
N ALA A 95 7.84 15.93 -10.88
CA ALA A 95 6.99 15.24 -11.85
C ALA A 95 6.59 13.87 -11.32
N GLN A 96 5.29 13.57 -11.31
CA GLN A 96 4.75 12.31 -10.80
C GLN A 96 3.47 11.89 -11.50
N THR A 97 3.33 10.57 -11.67
CA THR A 97 2.08 9.93 -12.05
C THR A 97 1.29 9.54 -10.80
N LEU A 98 0.08 10.06 -10.66
CA LEU A 98 -0.81 9.82 -9.54
C LEU A 98 -2.00 8.98 -9.98
N THR A 99 -2.23 7.85 -9.32
CA THR A 99 -3.24 6.89 -9.77
C THR A 99 -4.07 6.33 -8.61
N ALA A 100 -5.09 5.55 -8.96
CA ALA A 100 -5.85 4.78 -8.01
C ALA A 100 -5.26 3.37 -7.90
N TRP A 101 -5.22 2.82 -6.68
CA TRP A 101 -4.82 1.44 -6.46
C TRP A 101 -5.64 0.45 -7.31
N GLU A 102 -6.94 0.70 -7.44
CA GLU A 102 -7.85 -0.15 -8.21
C GLU A 102 -7.49 -0.23 -9.70
N ARG A 103 -7.01 0.88 -10.28
CA ARG A 103 -6.56 0.92 -11.68
C ARG A 103 -5.40 -0.04 -11.92
N LEU A 104 -4.36 0.05 -11.09
CA LEU A 104 -3.20 -0.84 -11.23
C LEU A 104 -3.58 -2.29 -10.93
N TRP A 105 -4.42 -2.52 -9.92
CA TRP A 105 -4.90 -3.87 -9.61
C TRP A 105 -5.69 -4.47 -10.78
N ARG A 106 -6.60 -3.70 -11.41
CA ARG A 106 -7.40 -4.15 -12.56
C ARG A 106 -6.51 -4.49 -13.76
N LEU A 107 -5.55 -3.62 -14.09
CA LEU A 107 -4.55 -3.88 -15.13
C LEU A 107 -3.82 -5.21 -14.93
N LEU A 108 -3.34 -5.47 -13.71
CA LEU A 108 -2.65 -6.73 -13.37
C LEU A 108 -3.60 -7.92 -13.33
N ARG A 109 -4.84 -7.71 -12.87
CA ARG A 109 -5.86 -8.75 -12.77
C ARG A 109 -6.27 -9.21 -14.16
N ASP A 110 -6.53 -8.30 -15.09
CA ASP A 110 -6.91 -8.59 -16.47
C ASP A 110 -5.79 -9.30 -17.23
N ALA A 111 -4.54 -8.96 -16.94
CA ALA A 111 -3.37 -9.64 -17.50
C ALA A 111 -3.18 -11.08 -16.97
N PHE A 112 -3.66 -11.38 -15.76
CA PHE A 112 -3.44 -12.68 -15.12
C PHE A 112 -4.54 -13.70 -15.48
N PRO A 113 -4.20 -14.91 -15.97
CA PRO A 113 -5.18 -15.88 -16.46
C PRO A 113 -6.31 -16.21 -15.47
N PRO A 114 -7.60 -16.05 -15.84
CA PRO A 114 -8.71 -16.30 -14.94
C PRO A 114 -8.79 -17.71 -14.36
N ALA A 115 -8.39 -18.72 -15.13
CA ALA A 115 -8.40 -20.12 -14.70
C ALA A 115 -7.44 -20.42 -13.54
N HIS A 116 -6.45 -19.54 -13.30
CA HIS A 116 -5.41 -19.71 -12.29
C HIS A 116 -5.57 -18.73 -11.11
N TYR A 117 -6.67 -17.96 -11.07
CA TYR A 117 -6.95 -17.01 -10.01
C TYR A 117 -8.19 -17.46 -9.23
N HIS A 118 -7.96 -18.00 -8.04
CA HIS A 118 -8.95 -18.71 -7.23
C HIS A 118 -9.43 -17.83 -6.07
N ARG A 119 -10.66 -17.32 -6.15
CA ARG A 119 -11.28 -16.48 -5.11
C ARG A 119 -11.96 -17.32 -4.02
N GLY A 120 -12.19 -16.69 -2.86
CA GLY A 120 -12.83 -17.35 -1.72
C GLY A 120 -11.98 -18.46 -1.09
N ARG A 121 -10.68 -18.51 -1.39
CA ARG A 121 -9.76 -19.57 -0.96
C ARG A 121 -8.86 -19.04 0.15
N ALA A 122 -9.38 -19.05 1.38
CA ALA A 122 -8.63 -18.62 2.55
C ALA A 122 -7.67 -19.72 3.03
N LEU A 123 -6.37 -19.42 3.10
CA LEU A 123 -5.37 -20.33 3.65
C LEU A 123 -5.60 -20.53 5.15
N ALA A 124 -5.66 -21.79 5.59
CA ALA A 124 -5.72 -22.18 6.99
C ALA A 124 -4.36 -22.68 7.51
N GLY A 125 -3.55 -23.30 6.66
CA GLY A 125 -2.21 -23.76 7.02
C GLY A 125 -1.45 -24.34 5.85
N PHE A 126 -0.19 -24.69 6.06
CA PHE A 126 0.60 -25.44 5.08
C PHE A 126 1.64 -26.31 5.78
N GLU A 127 2.13 -27.31 5.04
CA GLU A 127 3.29 -28.10 5.39
C GLU A 127 4.29 -28.07 4.23
N GLN A 128 5.57 -28.30 4.53
CA GLN A 128 6.61 -28.35 3.53
C GLN A 128 7.62 -29.45 3.83
N SER A 129 8.22 -30.01 2.78
CA SER A 129 9.29 -30.99 2.84
C SER A 129 10.29 -30.76 1.69
N GLU A 130 11.28 -31.63 1.56
CA GLU A 130 12.16 -31.61 0.40
C GLU A 130 11.40 -31.80 -0.92
N ALA A 131 10.24 -32.47 -0.90
CA ALA A 131 9.45 -32.76 -2.09
C ALA A 131 8.55 -31.60 -2.56
N GLY A 132 8.25 -30.63 -1.69
CA GLY A 132 7.37 -29.52 -2.05
C GLY A 132 6.64 -28.90 -0.85
N VAL A 133 5.59 -28.13 -1.15
CA VAL A 133 4.68 -27.48 -0.21
C VAL A 133 3.25 -27.99 -0.44
N VAL A 134 2.49 -28.17 0.64
CA VAL A 134 1.07 -28.54 0.60
C VAL A 134 0.28 -27.53 1.43
N LEU A 135 -0.62 -26.79 0.76
CA LEU A 135 -1.54 -25.85 1.41
C LEU A 135 -2.81 -26.56 1.87
N ARG A 136 -3.37 -26.08 2.97
CA ARG A 136 -4.70 -26.43 3.47
C ARG A 136 -5.55 -25.17 3.55
N PHE A 137 -6.71 -25.19 2.93
CA PHE A 137 -7.66 -24.07 2.91
C PHE A 137 -8.76 -24.27 3.96
N ALA A 138 -9.43 -23.18 4.32
CA ALA A 138 -10.49 -23.18 5.32
C ALA A 138 -11.73 -23.99 4.92
N ASP A 139 -11.92 -24.23 3.61
CA ASP A 139 -12.97 -25.10 3.05
C ASP A 139 -12.60 -26.60 3.09
N GLY A 140 -11.42 -26.93 3.64
CA GLY A 140 -10.89 -28.30 3.68
C GLY A 140 -10.13 -28.72 2.42
N GLY A 141 -10.09 -27.87 1.38
CA GLY A 141 -9.34 -28.13 0.15
C GLY A 141 -7.82 -28.12 0.38
N THR A 142 -7.10 -28.82 -0.49
CA THR A 142 -5.64 -28.86 -0.47
C THR A 142 -5.04 -28.65 -1.85
N GLU A 143 -3.84 -28.08 -1.89
CA GLU A 143 -3.09 -27.84 -3.13
C GLU A 143 -1.60 -28.08 -2.89
N SER A 144 -0.91 -28.66 -3.87
CA SER A 144 0.50 -29.03 -3.76
C SER A 144 1.35 -28.41 -4.85
N GLY A 145 2.57 -27.98 -4.53
CA GLY A 145 3.48 -27.31 -5.45
C GLY A 145 4.92 -27.30 -4.96
N ASP A 146 5.80 -26.63 -5.70
CA ASP A 146 7.25 -26.60 -5.42
C ASP A 146 7.68 -25.38 -4.58
N LEU A 147 6.89 -24.30 -4.65
CA LEU A 147 7.12 -23.00 -4.04
C LEU A 147 5.80 -22.43 -3.48
N LEU A 148 5.83 -21.91 -2.25
CA LEU A 148 4.77 -21.08 -1.68
C LEU A 148 5.23 -19.63 -1.58
N VAL A 149 4.41 -18.70 -2.07
CA VAL A 149 4.61 -17.25 -1.91
C VAL A 149 3.48 -16.66 -1.07
N GLY A 150 3.81 -16.20 0.14
CA GLY A 150 2.93 -15.40 0.99
C GLY A 150 2.92 -13.95 0.53
N ALA A 151 1.83 -13.54 -0.12
CA ALA A 151 1.57 -12.20 -0.62
C ALA A 151 0.25 -11.63 -0.04
N ASP A 152 -0.15 -12.12 1.14
CA ASP A 152 -1.48 -11.98 1.74
C ASP A 152 -1.58 -10.84 2.78
N GLY A 153 -0.74 -9.82 2.59
CA GLY A 153 -0.86 -8.50 3.21
C GLY A 153 -0.50 -8.43 4.69
N ILE A 154 -0.83 -7.30 5.32
CA ILE A 154 -0.47 -7.00 6.71
C ILE A 154 -0.95 -8.06 7.72
N ARG A 155 -2.07 -8.74 7.44
CA ARG A 155 -2.62 -9.86 8.23
C ARG A 155 -2.25 -11.22 7.63
N SER A 156 -0.99 -11.36 7.20
CA SER A 156 -0.50 -12.56 6.55
C SER A 156 -0.60 -13.79 7.44
N THR A 157 -1.34 -14.80 6.98
CA THR A 157 -1.39 -16.13 7.57
C THR A 157 -0.06 -16.84 7.36
N VAL A 158 0.56 -16.68 6.18
CA VAL A 158 1.85 -17.31 5.85
C VAL A 158 2.94 -16.82 6.78
N ARG A 159 3.06 -15.49 6.98
CA ARG A 159 4.02 -14.91 7.93
C ARG A 159 3.75 -15.43 9.34
N HIS A 160 2.50 -15.44 9.79
CA HIS A 160 2.17 -15.86 11.16
C HIS A 160 2.57 -17.32 11.44
N ILE A 161 2.44 -18.22 10.45
CA ILE A 161 2.90 -19.62 10.57
C ILE A 161 4.43 -19.70 10.60
N CYS A 162 5.12 -18.89 9.78
CA CYS A 162 6.58 -18.92 9.67
C CYS A 162 7.32 -18.23 10.84
N ASP A 163 6.80 -17.08 11.30
CA ASP A 163 7.37 -16.26 12.38
C ASP A 163 6.23 -15.55 13.15
N PRO A 164 5.59 -16.24 14.12
CA PRO A 164 4.43 -15.71 14.84
C PRO A 164 4.76 -14.49 15.71
N GLY A 165 6.05 -14.23 15.99
CA GLY A 165 6.49 -13.07 16.77
C GLY A 165 6.45 -11.75 16.00
N ILE A 166 6.23 -11.78 14.68
CA ILE A 166 6.13 -10.56 13.86
C ILE A 166 4.67 -10.19 13.64
N VAL A 167 4.23 -9.19 14.41
CA VAL A 167 2.88 -8.61 14.36
C VAL A 167 2.93 -7.13 13.95
N PRO A 168 1.84 -6.59 13.36
CA PRO A 168 1.76 -5.17 13.05
C PRO A 168 1.83 -4.32 14.31
N VAL A 169 2.58 -3.22 14.27
CA VAL A 169 2.73 -2.28 15.37
C VAL A 169 1.99 -1.00 15.04
N TYR A 170 1.06 -0.58 15.89
CA TYR A 170 0.33 0.68 15.71
C TYR A 170 1.29 1.86 15.84
N ALA A 171 1.20 2.81 14.92
CA ALA A 171 2.14 3.92 14.80
C ALA A 171 1.77 5.14 15.66
N GLY A 172 0.65 5.11 16.38
CA GLY A 172 0.19 6.22 17.23
C GLY A 172 -0.62 7.30 16.52
N TYR A 173 -1.06 7.06 15.29
CA TYR A 173 -1.89 7.97 14.51
C TYR A 173 -2.75 7.24 13.48
N VAL A 174 -3.80 7.93 13.03
CA VAL A 174 -4.74 7.48 12.01
C VAL A 174 -4.63 8.34 10.76
N ALA A 175 -5.20 7.86 9.65
CA ALA A 175 -5.41 8.63 8.43
C ALA A 175 -6.89 8.64 8.07
N TRP A 176 -7.45 9.83 7.90
CA TRP A 176 -8.75 10.01 7.23
C TRP A 176 -8.54 10.10 5.73
N ARG A 177 -9.33 9.34 4.97
CA ARG A 177 -9.17 9.24 3.51
C ARG A 177 -10.50 9.41 2.80
N SER A 178 -10.48 10.01 1.62
CA SER A 178 -11.63 10.08 0.73
C SER A 178 -11.20 10.30 -0.72
N LEU A 179 -12.07 9.94 -1.66
CA LEU A 179 -11.97 10.31 -3.06
C LEU A 179 -13.12 11.26 -3.39
N ILE A 180 -12.78 12.46 -3.84
CA ILE A 180 -13.76 13.48 -4.21
C ILE A 180 -13.85 13.53 -5.73
N ALA A 181 -15.05 13.51 -6.30
CA ALA A 181 -15.22 13.66 -7.75
C ALA A 181 -14.76 15.05 -8.19
N GLU A 182 -14.02 15.14 -9.29
CA GLU A 182 -13.57 16.42 -9.86
C GLU A 182 -14.75 17.36 -10.15
N SER A 183 -15.86 16.82 -10.64
CA SER A 183 -17.09 17.56 -10.91
C SER A 183 -17.77 18.17 -9.69
N ALA A 184 -17.42 17.73 -8.48
CA ALA A 184 -17.94 18.28 -7.23
C ALA A 184 -17.12 19.48 -6.72
N PHE A 185 -15.97 19.78 -7.33
CA PHE A 185 -15.12 20.88 -6.88
C PHE A 185 -15.76 22.25 -7.15
N PRO A 186 -15.74 23.17 -6.19
CA PRO A 186 -15.90 24.59 -6.47
C PRO A 186 -14.83 25.06 -7.47
N PRO A 187 -15.16 25.93 -8.44
CA PRO A 187 -14.21 26.39 -9.47
C PRO A 187 -12.89 26.92 -8.90
N ASP A 188 -12.95 27.71 -7.83
CA ASP A 188 -11.75 28.30 -7.21
C ASP A 188 -10.87 27.24 -6.52
N ALA A 189 -11.48 26.27 -5.84
CA ALA A 189 -10.77 25.16 -5.22
C ALA A 189 -10.14 24.24 -6.28
N HIS A 190 -10.84 24.02 -7.40
CA HIS A 190 -10.31 23.26 -8.53
C HIS A 190 -9.05 23.91 -9.09
N ALA A 191 -9.13 25.19 -9.46
CA ALA A 191 -8.00 25.95 -10.00
C ALA A 191 -6.82 26.02 -9.02
N ALA A 192 -7.09 26.08 -7.72
CA ALA A 192 -6.05 26.15 -6.70
C ALA A 192 -5.35 24.82 -6.43
N LEU A 193 -6.02 23.67 -6.61
CA LEU A 193 -5.57 22.39 -6.05
C LEU A 193 -5.36 21.28 -7.07
N PHE A 194 -6.18 21.20 -8.12
CA PHE A 194 -6.35 19.96 -8.88
C PHE A 194 -5.10 19.55 -9.66
N ASP A 195 -4.28 20.50 -10.09
CA ASP A 195 -3.05 20.24 -10.86
C ASP A 195 -1.81 20.01 -9.97
N TYR A 196 -1.99 19.92 -8.65
CA TYR A 196 -0.92 19.80 -7.68
C TYR A 196 -1.11 18.60 -6.77
N MET A 197 0.01 18.07 -6.26
CA MET A 197 -0.02 17.43 -4.95
C MET A 197 0.13 18.53 -3.90
N THR A 198 -0.93 18.74 -3.13
CA THR A 198 -1.04 19.83 -2.16
C THR A 198 -0.87 19.31 -0.74
N PHE A 199 -0.05 20.00 0.05
CA PHE A 199 0.19 19.72 1.47
C PHE A 199 -0.34 20.86 2.35
N CYS A 200 -0.76 20.52 3.57
CA CYS A 200 -0.97 21.46 4.66
C CYS A 200 -0.53 20.78 5.97
N LEU A 201 0.16 21.52 6.83
CA LEU A 201 0.82 20.99 8.02
C LEU A 201 0.33 21.68 9.30
N PRO A 202 -0.88 21.37 9.79
CA PRO A 202 -1.27 21.77 11.14
C PRO A 202 -0.30 21.18 12.18
N PRO A 203 -0.17 21.79 13.37
CA PRO A 203 0.75 21.30 14.39
C PRO A 203 0.54 19.82 14.72
N GLY A 204 1.54 18.98 14.44
CA GLY A 204 1.50 17.53 14.71
C GLY A 204 0.63 16.72 13.75
N GLU A 205 0.12 17.33 12.67
CA GLU A 205 -0.74 16.67 11.69
C GLU A 205 -0.21 16.88 10.26
N GLN A 206 -0.62 16.02 9.33
CA GLN A 206 -0.26 16.15 7.92
C GLN A 206 -1.46 15.90 7.04
N PHE A 207 -1.88 16.94 6.32
CA PHE A 207 -2.85 16.82 5.25
C PHE A 207 -2.11 16.78 3.91
N LEU A 208 -2.51 15.87 3.03
CA LEU A 208 -2.19 15.95 1.62
C LEU A 208 -3.39 15.60 0.75
N GLY A 209 -3.42 16.15 -0.46
CA GLY A 209 -4.34 15.73 -1.49
C GLY A 209 -3.74 15.87 -2.88
N TYR A 210 -4.26 15.09 -3.82
CA TYR A 210 -3.74 15.02 -5.17
C TYR A 210 -4.74 14.35 -6.15
N PRO A 211 -4.70 14.70 -7.45
CA PRO A 211 -5.62 14.13 -8.43
C PRO A 211 -5.29 12.66 -8.72
N VAL A 212 -6.31 11.86 -9.04
CA VAL A 212 -6.20 10.46 -9.46
C VAL A 212 -7.23 10.16 -10.54
N ALA A 213 -7.12 9.01 -11.19
CA ALA A 213 -8.11 8.54 -12.15
C ALA A 213 -9.53 8.47 -11.54
N GLY A 214 -10.53 8.77 -12.37
CA GLY A 214 -11.93 8.65 -12.06
C GLY A 214 -12.43 7.20 -11.95
N PRO A 215 -13.75 7.01 -11.80
CA PRO A 215 -14.37 5.71 -12.07
C PRO A 215 -13.98 5.18 -13.45
N ASP A 216 -13.91 3.86 -13.60
CA ASP A 216 -13.56 3.19 -14.86
C ASP A 216 -12.26 3.71 -15.50
N ASP A 217 -11.34 4.15 -14.65
CA ASP A 217 -10.02 4.63 -15.01
C ASP A 217 -10.02 5.91 -15.88
N ASP A 218 -11.10 6.71 -15.83
CA ASP A 218 -11.28 7.91 -16.64
C ASP A 218 -10.30 9.05 -16.25
N LEU A 219 -9.57 9.57 -17.23
CA LEU A 219 -8.60 10.65 -17.06
C LEU A 219 -9.08 11.99 -17.64
N ARG A 220 -10.25 12.03 -18.26
CA ARG A 220 -10.76 13.26 -18.89
C ARG A 220 -11.05 14.32 -17.82
N PRO A 221 -10.68 15.60 -18.03
CA PRO A 221 -11.07 16.67 -17.14
C PRO A 221 -12.59 16.67 -16.86
N GLY A 222 -12.95 16.81 -15.59
CA GLY A 222 -14.32 16.73 -15.07
C GLY A 222 -14.75 15.33 -14.65
N HIS A 223 -14.01 14.28 -15.04
CA HIS A 223 -14.33 12.88 -14.72
C HIS A 223 -13.35 12.25 -13.73
N ARG A 224 -12.24 12.93 -13.43
CA ARG A 224 -11.21 12.44 -12.50
C ARG A 224 -11.71 12.52 -11.05
N ARG A 225 -10.88 12.06 -10.12
CA ARG A 225 -11.11 12.21 -8.68
C ARG A 225 -9.92 12.88 -8.01
N TYR A 226 -10.10 13.37 -6.80
CA TYR A 226 -9.06 13.93 -5.97
C TYR A 226 -8.97 13.12 -4.68
N ASN A 227 -7.82 12.50 -4.46
CA ASN A 227 -7.53 11.74 -3.26
C ASN A 227 -7.14 12.69 -2.13
N VAL A 228 -7.77 12.51 -0.97
CA VAL A 228 -7.45 13.24 0.25
C VAL A 228 -6.95 12.28 1.32
N VAL A 229 -5.90 12.68 2.04
CA VAL A 229 -5.37 11.98 3.21
C VAL A 229 -5.05 12.99 4.30
N TRP A 230 -5.61 12.79 5.49
CA TRP A 230 -5.29 13.60 6.66
C TRP A 230 -4.83 12.71 7.82
N TYR A 231 -3.53 12.75 8.10
CA TYR A 231 -2.91 12.06 9.22
C TYR A 231 -3.06 12.86 10.51
N ARG A 232 -3.56 12.19 11.55
CA ARG A 232 -3.86 12.81 12.83
C ARG A 232 -3.43 11.90 14.00
N PRO A 233 -2.74 12.44 15.01
CA PRO A 233 -2.40 11.69 16.23
C PRO A 233 -3.64 11.08 16.86
N ALA A 234 -3.52 9.83 17.32
CA ALA A 234 -4.55 9.14 18.07
C ALA A 234 -3.89 8.09 18.95
N ASP A 235 -3.87 8.31 20.27
CA ASP A 235 -3.28 7.36 21.21
C ASP A 235 -4.06 6.04 21.21
N GLU A 236 -3.35 4.93 21.41
CA GLU A 236 -3.91 3.58 21.23
C GLU A 236 -5.01 3.24 22.26
N THR A 237 -4.89 3.75 23.48
CA THR A 237 -5.76 3.42 24.62
C THR A 237 -6.98 4.32 24.76
N GLY A 238 -6.97 5.49 24.13
CA GLY A 238 -8.02 6.50 24.20
C GLY A 238 -8.57 6.81 22.81
N ALA A 239 -7.97 7.76 22.11
CA ALA A 239 -8.51 8.30 20.87
C ALA A 239 -8.73 7.22 19.79
N LEU A 240 -7.82 6.25 19.64
CA LEU A 240 -8.00 5.17 18.68
C LEU A 240 -9.20 4.29 19.04
N GLN A 241 -9.34 3.87 20.30
CA GLN A 241 -10.48 3.05 20.74
C GLN A 241 -11.80 3.77 20.50
N GLU A 242 -11.84 5.07 20.80
CA GLU A 242 -13.01 5.90 20.57
C GLU A 242 -13.38 5.99 19.07
N LEU A 243 -12.38 6.14 18.20
CA LEU A 243 -12.56 6.20 16.75
C LEU A 243 -12.97 4.85 16.15
N LEU A 244 -12.53 3.75 16.75
CA LEU A 244 -12.87 2.38 16.34
C LEU A 244 -14.14 1.84 17.01
N THR A 245 -14.81 2.62 17.87
CA THR A 245 -16.07 2.23 18.50
C THR A 245 -17.25 2.75 17.68
N ASP A 246 -18.13 1.84 17.25
CA ASP A 246 -19.31 2.18 16.46
C ASP A 246 -20.47 2.72 17.30
N GLN A 247 -21.60 3.05 16.65
CA GLN A 247 -22.78 3.63 17.32
C GLN A 247 -23.46 2.66 18.30
N THR A 248 -23.19 1.36 18.21
CA THR A 248 -23.71 0.33 19.12
C THR A 248 -22.83 0.13 20.35
N GLY A 249 -21.66 0.77 20.39
CA GLY A 249 -20.66 0.58 21.44
C GLY A 249 -19.70 -0.58 21.17
N THR A 250 -19.72 -1.18 19.97
CA THR A 250 -18.78 -2.24 19.60
C THR A 250 -17.47 -1.65 19.12
N THR A 251 -16.36 -2.00 19.77
CA THR A 251 -15.01 -1.57 19.36
C THR A 251 -14.37 -2.56 18.39
N HIS A 252 -14.03 -2.08 17.20
CA HIS A 252 -13.40 -2.87 16.14
C HIS A 252 -11.88 -2.93 16.36
N THR A 253 -11.25 -4.09 16.14
CA THR A 253 -9.87 -4.33 16.60
C THR A 253 -8.76 -3.67 15.77
N ILE A 254 -8.94 -3.51 14.47
CA ILE A 254 -7.88 -3.02 13.55
C ILE A 254 -8.39 -1.90 12.65
N SER A 255 -9.65 -1.97 12.25
CA SER A 255 -10.26 -1.00 11.33
C SER A 255 -11.77 -1.05 11.50
N ILE A 256 -12.40 0.10 11.42
CA ILE A 256 -13.86 0.23 11.42
C ILE A 256 -14.36 0.33 9.97
N PRO A 257 -15.40 -0.43 9.58
CA PRO A 257 -16.04 -0.26 8.27
C PRO A 257 -16.59 1.17 8.11
N PRO A 258 -16.46 1.82 6.92
CA PRO A 258 -16.89 3.20 6.74
C PRO A 258 -18.34 3.49 7.17
N PRO A 259 -19.34 2.63 6.86
CA PRO A 259 -20.72 2.85 7.29
C PRO A 259 -20.93 2.81 8.80
N LEU A 260 -19.99 2.22 9.55
CA LEU A 260 -20.06 2.09 11.02
C LEU A 260 -19.34 3.24 11.76
N ILE A 261 -18.61 4.10 11.04
CA ILE A 261 -17.97 5.27 11.64
C ILE A 261 -19.05 6.18 12.24
N ARG A 262 -18.86 6.57 13.51
CA ARG A 262 -19.84 7.42 14.21
C ARG A 262 -19.96 8.78 13.52
N ARG A 263 -21.19 9.23 13.32
CA ARG A 263 -21.49 10.57 12.76
C ARG A 263 -20.82 11.69 13.56
N ALA A 264 -20.69 11.53 14.88
CA ALA A 264 -19.98 12.47 15.75
C ALA A 264 -18.49 12.60 15.40
N ALA A 265 -17.81 11.50 15.06
CA ALA A 265 -16.41 11.53 14.64
C ALA A 265 -16.24 12.26 13.30
N ILE A 266 -17.16 12.04 12.35
CA ILE A 266 -17.17 12.75 11.06
C ILE A 266 -17.46 14.24 11.26
N ALA A 267 -18.41 14.60 12.13
CA ALA A 267 -18.71 15.98 12.45
C ALA A 267 -17.51 16.69 13.11
N ALA A 268 -16.79 16.01 14.01
CA ALA A 268 -15.56 16.53 14.60
C ALA A 268 -14.46 16.72 13.55
N LEU A 269 -14.28 15.78 12.63
CA LEU A 269 -13.36 15.91 11.49
C LEU A 269 -13.66 17.17 10.66
N MET A 270 -14.93 17.40 10.31
CA MET A 270 -15.35 18.58 9.55
C MET A 270 -15.14 19.90 10.31
N ALA A 271 -15.41 19.91 11.62
CA ALA A 271 -15.16 21.08 12.47
C ALA A 271 -13.67 21.40 12.58
N ASP A 272 -12.84 20.38 12.76
CA ASP A 272 -11.38 20.51 12.80
C ASP A 272 -10.83 21.00 11.47
N ALA A 273 -11.36 20.53 10.33
CA ALA A 273 -10.92 20.97 9.01
C ALA A 273 -11.04 22.50 8.85
N ARG A 274 -12.18 23.08 9.24
CA ARG A 274 -12.41 24.53 9.21
C ARG A 274 -11.48 25.30 10.14
N ARG A 275 -11.05 24.68 11.23
CA ARG A 275 -10.20 25.31 12.25
C ARG A 275 -8.72 25.22 11.90
N LEU A 276 -8.27 24.12 11.31
CA LEU A 276 -6.85 23.76 11.20
C LEU A 276 -6.30 23.84 9.78
N LEU A 277 -7.13 23.65 8.76
CA LEU A 277 -6.69 23.61 7.37
C LEU A 277 -6.88 24.95 6.67
N ALA A 278 -6.16 25.13 5.56
CA ALA A 278 -6.42 26.20 4.61
C ALA A 278 -7.89 26.16 4.13
N PRO A 279 -8.56 27.31 3.89
CA PRO A 279 -9.97 27.35 3.48
C PRO A 279 -10.29 26.44 2.29
N GLN A 280 -9.45 26.48 1.25
CA GLN A 280 -9.62 25.65 0.05
C GLN A 280 -9.52 24.14 0.34
N LEU A 281 -8.81 23.72 1.39
CA LEU A 281 -8.74 22.32 1.81
C LEU A 281 -9.89 21.93 2.74
N ALA A 282 -10.34 22.85 3.59
CA ALA A 282 -11.52 22.65 4.42
C ALA A 282 -12.77 22.45 3.56
N ASP A 283 -12.88 23.18 2.44
CA ASP A 283 -13.93 22.97 1.44
C ASP A 283 -13.89 21.55 0.87
N LEU A 284 -12.71 20.99 0.61
CA LEU A 284 -12.59 19.59 0.18
C LEU A 284 -13.05 18.60 1.24
N VAL A 285 -12.69 18.82 2.51
CA VAL A 285 -13.15 17.96 3.60
C VAL A 285 -14.67 17.96 3.71
N ALA A 286 -15.32 19.10 3.43
CA ALA A 286 -16.78 19.21 3.42
C ALA A 286 -17.45 18.42 2.28
N LEU A 287 -16.71 18.11 1.20
CA LEU A 287 -17.17 17.28 0.08
C LEU A 287 -16.93 15.78 0.29
N MET A 288 -16.27 15.38 1.38
CA MET A 288 -16.03 13.96 1.65
C MET A 288 -17.36 13.23 1.83
N ASP A 289 -17.58 12.27 0.94
CA ASP A 289 -18.63 11.27 1.09
C ASP A 289 -17.99 9.98 1.63
N GLU A 290 -18.61 9.38 2.64
CA GLU A 290 -18.16 8.15 3.33
C GLU A 290 -16.63 8.08 3.60
N PRO A 291 -16.06 8.96 4.43
CA PRO A 291 -14.63 8.97 4.68
C PRO A 291 -14.17 7.65 5.32
N ILE A 292 -12.99 7.19 4.92
CA ILE A 292 -12.37 5.98 5.45
C ILE A 292 -11.43 6.37 6.59
N LEU A 293 -11.58 5.73 7.74
CA LEU A 293 -10.62 5.79 8.83
C LEU A 293 -9.63 4.64 8.74
N GLN A 294 -8.35 4.96 8.59
CA GLN A 294 -7.26 3.98 8.54
C GLN A 294 -6.28 4.20 9.70
N PRO A 295 -6.28 3.36 10.75
CA PRO A 295 -5.19 3.32 11.70
C PRO A 295 -3.89 2.91 11.02
N ILE A 296 -2.80 3.61 11.32
CA ILE A 296 -1.51 3.38 10.65
C ILE A 296 -0.70 2.38 11.46
N TYR A 297 -0.29 1.32 10.79
CA TYR A 297 0.59 0.30 11.32
C TYR A 297 1.85 0.22 10.48
N ASP A 298 2.94 -0.21 11.10
CA ASP A 298 4.12 -0.68 10.38
C ASP A 298 4.50 -2.10 10.81
N LEU A 299 5.30 -2.76 9.97
CA LEU A 299 5.73 -4.13 10.19
C LEU A 299 7.06 -4.35 9.48
N GLU A 300 7.98 -5.04 10.14
CA GLU A 300 9.29 -5.38 9.59
C GLU A 300 9.58 -6.86 9.86
N ALA A 301 9.65 -7.67 8.81
CA ALA A 301 10.05 -9.07 8.94
C ALA A 301 11.55 -9.19 9.23
N ARG A 302 11.92 -10.23 9.99
CA ARG A 302 13.31 -10.61 10.27
C ARG A 302 13.90 -11.51 9.18
N LYS A 303 13.03 -12.22 8.45
CA LYS A 303 13.35 -13.17 7.40
C LYS A 303 12.27 -13.11 6.32
N LEU A 304 12.66 -13.37 5.09
CA LEU A 304 11.77 -13.44 3.93
C LEU A 304 11.65 -14.87 3.39
N ALA A 305 12.57 -15.76 3.77
CA ALA A 305 12.66 -17.13 3.25
C ALA A 305 12.64 -18.19 4.37
N PHE A 306 11.81 -19.21 4.17
CA PHE A 306 11.55 -20.30 5.11
C PHE A 306 11.46 -21.64 4.36
N GLY A 307 12.60 -22.22 3.98
CA GLY A 307 12.62 -23.44 3.16
C GLY A 307 12.13 -23.14 1.74
N ARG A 308 11.00 -23.73 1.34
CA ARG A 308 10.30 -23.53 0.07
C ARG A 308 9.23 -22.44 0.13
N VAL A 309 9.23 -21.62 1.18
CA VAL A 309 8.25 -20.56 1.42
C VAL A 309 8.95 -19.21 1.39
N ALA A 310 8.39 -18.26 0.65
CA ALA A 310 8.80 -16.86 0.66
C ALA A 310 7.64 -15.95 1.07
N ILE A 311 7.93 -14.83 1.75
CA ILE A 311 6.95 -13.75 1.99
C ILE A 311 7.39 -12.48 1.27
N VAL A 312 6.43 -11.76 0.67
CA VAL A 312 6.66 -10.57 -0.17
C VAL A 312 5.66 -9.46 0.15
N GLY A 313 5.95 -8.23 -0.30
CA GLY A 313 5.00 -7.12 -0.16
C GLY A 313 4.66 -6.83 1.30
N ASP A 314 3.39 -6.55 1.59
CA ASP A 314 2.92 -6.23 2.94
C ASP A 314 2.85 -7.45 3.87
N ALA A 315 2.92 -8.67 3.32
CA ALA A 315 3.10 -9.87 4.13
C ALA A 315 4.49 -9.88 4.80
N ALA A 316 5.51 -9.34 4.11
CA ALA A 316 6.87 -9.22 4.59
C ALA A 316 7.10 -7.94 5.42
N CYS A 317 6.89 -6.77 4.83
CA CYS A 317 7.15 -5.49 5.48
C CYS A 317 6.07 -4.48 5.10
N VAL A 318 5.51 -3.79 6.08
CA VAL A 318 4.56 -2.69 5.90
C VAL A 318 5.25 -1.39 6.25
N ALA A 319 5.43 -0.53 5.26
CA ALA A 319 5.96 0.81 5.45
C ALA A 319 4.80 1.78 5.74
N ARG A 320 5.03 2.76 6.63
CA ARG A 320 4.09 3.87 6.82
C ARG A 320 3.87 4.60 5.48
N PRO A 321 2.65 5.05 5.18
CA PRO A 321 2.27 5.49 3.83
C PRO A 321 3.02 6.74 3.32
N HIS A 322 3.67 7.51 4.21
CA HIS A 322 4.43 8.72 3.87
C HIS A 322 5.50 8.52 2.81
N VAL A 323 6.12 7.33 2.76
CA VAL A 323 7.15 7.04 1.74
C VAL A 323 6.55 6.68 0.37
N ALA A 324 5.24 6.39 0.30
CA ALA A 324 4.53 5.90 -0.88
C ALA A 324 5.26 4.76 -1.64
N ALA A 325 5.92 3.87 -0.88
CA ALA A 325 6.72 2.78 -1.41
C ALA A 325 6.00 1.43 -1.44
N GLY A 326 4.83 1.28 -0.81
CA GLY A 326 4.22 -0.03 -0.54
C GLY A 326 4.11 -0.91 -1.80
N VAL A 327 3.53 -0.36 -2.87
CA VAL A 327 3.34 -1.07 -4.15
C VAL A 327 4.66 -1.24 -4.90
N ALA A 328 5.52 -0.22 -4.95
CA ALA A 328 6.82 -0.31 -5.63
C ALA A 328 7.73 -1.37 -4.96
N LYS A 329 7.80 -1.36 -3.64
CA LYS A 329 8.49 -2.37 -2.83
C LYS A 329 7.94 -3.77 -3.10
N ALA A 330 6.62 -3.92 -3.16
CA ALA A 330 5.99 -5.20 -3.48
C ALA A 330 6.38 -5.69 -4.88
N ALA A 331 6.47 -4.79 -5.86
CA ALA A 331 6.92 -5.11 -7.21
C ALA A 331 8.40 -5.52 -7.26
N ASP A 332 9.26 -4.83 -6.50
CA ASP A 332 10.67 -5.19 -6.35
C ASP A 332 10.86 -6.55 -5.69
N ASP A 333 10.10 -6.83 -4.62
CA ASP A 333 10.12 -8.12 -3.92
C ASP A 333 9.71 -9.24 -4.88
N ALA A 334 8.62 -9.05 -5.61
CA ALA A 334 8.14 -10.01 -6.61
C ALA A 334 9.17 -10.26 -7.74
N ALA A 335 9.80 -9.21 -8.24
CA ALA A 335 10.81 -9.32 -9.29
C ALA A 335 12.07 -10.04 -8.83
N ALA A 336 12.59 -9.69 -7.65
CA ALA A 336 13.75 -10.35 -7.07
C ALA A 336 13.48 -11.82 -6.75
N LEU A 337 12.28 -12.13 -6.26
CA LEU A 337 11.85 -13.51 -6.02
C LEU A 337 11.81 -14.31 -7.33
N ALA A 338 11.15 -13.78 -8.35
CA ALA A 338 11.01 -14.45 -9.64
C ALA A 338 12.36 -14.70 -10.30
N GLU A 339 13.27 -13.72 -10.22
CA GLU A 339 14.63 -13.86 -10.73
C GLU A 339 15.42 -14.94 -9.98
N ALA A 340 15.37 -14.94 -8.65
CA ALA A 340 16.11 -15.91 -7.84
C ALA A 340 15.69 -17.35 -8.16
N VAL A 341 14.41 -17.61 -8.42
CA VAL A 341 13.87 -18.97 -8.64
C VAL A 341 13.76 -19.37 -10.11
N ALA A 342 14.12 -18.48 -11.06
CA ALA A 342 13.92 -18.68 -12.50
C ALA A 342 14.45 -20.05 -12.97
N GLU A 343 15.73 -20.31 -12.71
CA GLU A 343 16.43 -21.53 -13.14
C GLU A 343 16.92 -22.39 -11.96
N ALA A 344 16.44 -22.11 -10.74
CA ALA A 344 16.95 -22.73 -9.52
C ALA A 344 16.51 -24.20 -9.33
N ASP A 345 17.48 -25.11 -9.24
CA ASP A 345 17.21 -26.51 -8.82
C ASP A 345 17.03 -26.63 -7.30
N ASP A 346 17.77 -25.85 -6.52
CA ASP A 346 17.58 -25.69 -5.07
C ASP A 346 16.73 -24.43 -4.79
N ILE A 347 15.42 -24.63 -4.64
CA ILE A 347 14.49 -23.54 -4.31
C ILE A 347 14.83 -22.89 -2.97
N ALA A 348 15.19 -23.67 -1.95
CA ALA A 348 15.51 -23.10 -0.64
C ALA A 348 16.78 -22.25 -0.71
N GLY A 349 17.78 -22.67 -1.48
CA GLY A 349 18.98 -21.88 -1.79
C GLY A 349 18.67 -20.58 -2.52
N ALA A 350 17.85 -20.64 -3.58
CA ALA A 350 17.41 -19.47 -4.29
C ALA A 350 16.68 -18.46 -3.39
N LEU A 351 15.78 -18.94 -2.52
CA LEU A 351 15.05 -18.08 -1.60
C LEU A 351 15.96 -17.40 -0.57
N ARG A 352 17.05 -18.03 -0.14
CA ARG A 352 18.08 -17.36 0.68
C ARG A 352 18.76 -16.22 -0.07
N GLY A 353 19.02 -16.39 -1.38
CA GLY A 353 19.55 -15.32 -2.24
C GLY A 353 18.57 -14.15 -2.38
N PHE A 354 17.29 -14.45 -2.59
CA PHE A 354 16.21 -13.45 -2.58
C PHE A 354 16.15 -12.69 -1.25
N GLU A 355 16.18 -13.38 -0.11
CA GLU A 355 16.18 -12.77 1.22
C GLU A 355 17.38 -11.82 1.39
N ALA A 356 18.59 -12.27 1.04
CA ALA A 356 19.79 -11.47 1.14
C ALA A 356 19.72 -10.17 0.31
N ALA A 357 19.09 -10.23 -0.86
CA ALA A 357 18.91 -9.06 -1.73
C ALA A 357 17.84 -8.09 -1.23
N ARG A 358 16.73 -8.59 -0.68
CA ARG A 358 15.54 -7.77 -0.40
C ARG A 358 15.38 -7.33 1.05
N LEU A 359 15.81 -8.15 2.01
CA LEU A 359 15.62 -7.85 3.43
C LEU A 359 16.27 -6.50 3.85
N PRO A 360 17.53 -6.18 3.47
CA PRO A 360 18.14 -4.90 3.84
C PRO A 360 17.43 -3.69 3.22
N VAL A 361 16.98 -3.83 1.97
CA VAL A 361 16.25 -2.76 1.25
C VAL A 361 14.89 -2.52 1.91
N ASN A 362 14.14 -3.58 2.21
CA ASN A 362 12.85 -3.49 2.88
C ASN A 362 12.98 -2.86 4.26
N ALA A 363 14.01 -3.23 5.04
CA ALA A 363 14.31 -2.61 6.32
C ALA A 363 14.62 -1.11 6.18
N ARG A 364 15.40 -0.71 5.16
CA ARG A 364 15.70 0.70 4.88
C ARG A 364 14.43 1.50 4.55
N ILE A 365 13.52 0.94 3.76
CA ILE A 365 12.22 1.56 3.43
C ILE A 365 11.37 1.75 4.69
N VAL A 366 11.22 0.71 5.53
CA VAL A 366 10.45 0.82 6.77
C VAL A 366 11.05 1.86 7.71
N ARG A 367 12.38 1.87 7.85
CA ARG A 367 13.09 2.84 8.70
C ARG A 367 12.89 4.28 8.22
N HIS A 368 12.96 4.51 6.92
CA HIS A 368 12.69 5.82 6.32
C HIS A 368 11.21 6.21 6.48
N ALA A 369 10.27 5.28 6.30
CA ALA A 369 8.86 5.54 6.53
C ALA A 369 8.54 5.91 7.99
N ARG A 370 9.20 5.25 8.97
CA ARG A 370 9.15 5.61 10.40
C ARG A 370 9.69 7.01 10.64
N HIS A 371 10.80 7.35 9.98
CA HIS A 371 11.41 8.67 10.05
C HIS A 371 10.49 9.78 9.55
N LEU A 372 9.90 9.62 8.36
CA LEU A 372 8.94 10.60 7.80
C LEU A 372 7.71 10.77 8.68
N GLY A 373 7.19 9.69 9.26
CA GLY A 373 6.02 9.72 10.13
C GLY A 373 6.30 10.08 11.59
N ALA A 374 7.52 10.41 11.98
CA ALA A 374 7.89 10.55 13.39
C ALA A 374 7.22 11.75 14.08
N TYR A 375 6.98 12.83 13.34
CA TYR A 375 6.38 14.06 13.90
C TYR A 375 4.87 13.97 14.13
N LEU A 376 4.22 12.93 13.63
CA LEU A 376 2.76 12.69 13.70
C LEU A 376 2.35 11.84 14.92
N GLN A 377 3.30 11.37 15.73
CA GLN A 377 3.01 10.46 16.85
C GLN A 377 2.44 11.21 18.07
N ALA A 378 1.38 10.66 18.66
CA ALA A 378 0.71 11.21 19.84
C ALA A 378 1.57 11.23 21.12
N ALA A 379 2.54 10.30 21.22
CA ALA A 379 3.54 10.27 22.28
C ALA A 379 4.93 10.33 21.64
N GLN A 380 5.75 11.29 22.03
CA GLN A 380 7.13 11.44 21.54
C GLN A 380 8.11 11.07 22.65
N THR A 381 9.09 10.22 22.35
CA THR A 381 10.34 10.19 23.14
C THR A 381 11.14 11.46 22.89
N ALA A 382 12.06 11.82 23.79
CA ALA A 382 12.89 13.03 23.63
C ALA A 382 13.75 13.02 22.34
N GLU A 383 14.16 11.82 21.89
CA GLU A 383 14.92 11.62 20.65
C GLU A 383 14.05 11.80 19.39
N GLU A 384 12.78 11.38 19.46
CA GLU A 384 11.78 11.58 18.39
C GLU A 384 11.31 13.04 18.31
N ALA A 385 11.18 13.73 19.44
CA ALA A 385 10.88 15.16 19.49
C ALA A 385 12.00 16.02 18.84
N ALA A 386 13.26 15.61 19.00
CA ALA A 386 14.40 16.29 18.38
C ALA A 386 14.43 16.10 16.85
N ARG A 387 14.07 14.91 16.35
CA ARG A 387 13.90 14.64 14.91
C ARG A 387 12.68 15.37 14.33
N SER A 388 11.55 15.37 15.05
CA SER A 388 10.29 16.02 14.66
C SER A 388 10.46 17.49 14.22
N ARG A 389 11.36 18.24 14.90
CA ARG A 389 11.71 19.64 14.54
C ARG A 389 12.28 19.84 13.13
N ARG A 390 12.82 18.79 12.50
CA ARG A 390 13.36 18.84 11.13
C ARG A 390 12.35 18.38 10.06
N HIS A 391 11.37 17.54 10.43
CA HIS A 391 10.46 16.87 9.49
C HIS A 391 9.05 17.49 9.42
N GLY A 392 8.68 18.36 10.36
CA GLY A 392 7.54 19.26 10.21
C GLY A 392 7.84 20.51 9.37
N ILE A 393 9.04 20.61 8.78
CA ILE A 393 9.44 21.76 7.96
C ILE A 393 8.74 21.64 6.59
N PRO A 394 7.94 22.63 6.15
CA PRO A 394 7.19 22.60 4.90
C PRO A 394 7.99 22.12 3.68
N GLN A 395 9.22 22.60 3.50
CA GLN A 395 10.08 22.22 2.38
C GLN A 395 10.52 20.75 2.45
N ALA A 396 10.84 20.23 3.64
CA ALA A 396 11.27 18.85 3.82
C ALA A 396 10.11 17.88 3.54
N VAL A 397 8.91 18.16 4.05
CA VAL A 397 7.72 17.33 3.76
C VAL A 397 7.45 17.27 2.26
N MET A 398 7.46 18.42 1.58
CA MET A 398 7.26 18.45 0.12
C MET A 398 8.33 17.71 -0.66
N ALA A 399 9.58 17.70 -0.18
CA ALA A 399 10.69 17.05 -0.88
C ALA A 399 10.74 15.54 -0.62
N GLU A 400 10.45 15.09 0.60
CA GLU A 400 10.72 13.73 1.04
C GLU A 400 9.48 12.82 1.05
N THR A 401 8.26 13.38 1.11
CA THR A 401 7.02 12.57 1.05
C THR A 401 6.87 11.94 -0.33
N ALA A 402 6.53 10.66 -0.37
CA ALA A 402 6.18 9.93 -1.59
C ALA A 402 7.24 9.94 -2.71
N VAL A 403 8.52 10.02 -2.35
CA VAL A 403 9.67 9.85 -3.26
C VAL A 403 10.57 8.72 -2.76
N LEU A 404 11.34 8.10 -3.67
CA LEU A 404 12.20 6.96 -3.36
C LEU A 404 13.70 7.23 -3.53
N ASP A 405 14.10 8.49 -3.71
CA ASP A 405 15.48 8.89 -3.99
C ASP A 405 16.50 8.35 -2.96
N PHE A 406 16.07 8.21 -1.69
CA PHE A 406 16.88 7.65 -0.61
C PHE A 406 17.33 6.18 -0.84
N LEU A 407 16.72 5.47 -1.80
CA LEU A 407 17.13 4.13 -2.16
C LEU A 407 18.38 4.11 -3.04
N HIS A 408 18.70 5.22 -3.70
CA HIS A 408 19.80 5.35 -4.66
C HIS A 408 20.95 6.23 -4.15
N ALA A 409 20.79 6.81 -2.95
CA ALA A 409 21.76 7.69 -2.29
C ALA A 409 22.82 6.95 -1.47
#